data_AF-A0A961LF29-F1
#
_entry.id   AF-A0A961LF29-F1
#
_cell.length_a   1.000
_cell.length_b   1.000
_cell.length_c   1.000
_cell.angle_alpha   90.00
_cell.angle_beta   90.00
_cell.angle_gamma   90.00
#
_symmetry.space_group_name_H-M   'P 1'
#
loop_
_entity.id
_entity.type
_entity.pdbx_description
1 polymer ?
#
loop_
_entity_poly.entity_id
_entity_poly.type
_entity_poly.pdbx_seq_one_letter_code
_entity_poly.pdbx_strand_id
1 'polypeptide(L)'
;MTQSLDNDLLRRLAEALERLAPPAPRSADFHRHSAFVWHAAAQSLEPVARVNRVEINLLKGIDLTRDILLENTERFAKGLPANNALLWGARGMGKSSL
;
A
#
# COMPACT_ATOMS: atom_id res chain seq x y z
N MET A 1 39.88 10.20 26.48
CA MET A 1 40.88 9.99 25.42
C MET A 1 40.22 9.16 24.34
N THR A 2 39.43 9.80 23.49
CA THR A 2 38.61 9.14 22.45
C THR A 2 39.54 8.85 21.28
N GLN A 3 39.99 7.60 21.13
CA GLN A 3 40.75 7.19 19.94
C GLN A 3 39.86 7.45 18.72
N SER A 4 40.30 8.31 17.80
CA SER A 4 39.62 8.50 16.53
C SER A 4 39.68 7.17 15.78
N LEU A 5 38.53 6.57 15.51
CA LEU A 5 38.46 5.39 14.67
C LEU A 5 39.14 5.70 13.34
N ASP A 6 40.10 4.85 12.96
CA ASP A 6 40.81 4.94 11.69
C ASP A 6 39.81 4.82 10.53
N ASN A 7 39.85 5.79 9.60
CA ASN A 7 38.94 5.83 8.45
C ASN A 7 39.09 4.59 7.56
N ASP A 8 40.26 3.95 7.52
CA ASP A 8 40.44 2.70 6.76
C ASP A 8 39.66 1.53 7.39
N LEU A 9 39.68 1.45 8.72
CA LEU A 9 38.91 0.44 9.47
C LEU A 9 37.41 0.66 9.28
N LEU A 10 36.94 1.90 9.37
CA LEU A 10 35.54 2.26 9.13
C LEU A 10 35.08 1.88 7.72
N ARG A 11 35.92 2.13 6.70
CA ARG A 11 35.63 1.77 5.31
C ARG A 11 35.54 0.25 5.12
N ARG A 12 36.50 -0.52 5.66
CA ARG A 12 36.49 -1.99 5.55
C ARG A 12 35.28 -2.60 6.26
N LEU A 13 34.85 -2.01 7.37
CA LEU A 13 33.61 -2.38 8.08
C LEU A 13 32.37 -2.10 7.21
N ALA A 14 32.28 -0.91 6.61
CA ALA A 14 31.17 -0.57 5.72
C ALA A 14 31.09 -1.54 4.52
N GLU A 15 32.21 -1.82 3.84
CA GLU A 15 32.27 -2.75 2.72
C GLU A 15 31.90 -4.19 3.11
N ALA A 16 32.30 -4.64 4.31
CA ALA A 16 31.91 -5.94 4.82
C ALA A 16 30.40 -6.02 5.12
N LEU A 17 29.83 -4.96 5.71
CA LEU A 17 28.40 -4.85 6.00
C LEU A 17 27.57 -4.77 4.72
N GLU A 18 28.01 -4.02 3.71
CA GLU A 18 27.34 -3.92 2.41
C GLU A 18 27.25 -5.26 1.69
N ARG A 19 28.27 -6.12 1.77
CA ARG A 19 28.23 -7.48 1.20
C ARG A 19 27.26 -8.41 1.92
N LEU A 20 27.00 -8.16 3.20
CA LEU A 20 26.07 -8.96 4.00
C LEU A 20 24.64 -8.42 3.94
N ALA A 21 24.47 -7.15 3.56
CA ALA A 21 23.17 -6.52 3.48
C ALA A 21 22.36 -7.10 2.31
N PRO A 22 21.11 -7.53 2.53
CA PRO A 22 20.21 -7.88 1.43
C PRO A 22 19.96 -6.63 0.56
N PRO A 23 19.64 -6.81 -0.74
CA PRO A 23 19.30 -5.70 -1.62
C PRO A 23 18.17 -4.85 -1.00
N ALA A 24 18.28 -3.53 -1.14
CA ALA A 24 17.23 -2.64 -0.71
C ALA A 24 15.88 -3.05 -1.35
N PRO A 25 14.78 -3.07 -0.60
CA PRO A 25 13.47 -3.37 -1.15
C PRO A 25 13.16 -2.43 -2.32
N ARG A 26 12.65 -2.97 -3.44
CA ARG A 26 12.18 -2.11 -4.53
C ARG A 26 11.03 -1.25 -4.03
N SER A 27 11.16 0.07 -4.16
CA SER A 27 10.05 0.98 -3.95
C SER A 27 9.01 0.78 -5.06
N ALA A 28 7.74 0.72 -4.68
CA ALA A 28 6.65 0.69 -5.65
C ALA A 28 6.46 2.07 -6.28
N ASP A 29 6.33 2.09 -7.60
CA ASP A 29 5.99 3.31 -8.36
C ASP A 29 4.46 3.48 -8.39
N PHE A 30 3.97 4.34 -7.51
CA PHE A 30 2.55 4.69 -7.38
C PHE A 30 1.99 5.46 -8.58
N HIS A 31 2.83 5.98 -9.48
CA HIS A 31 2.38 6.66 -10.70
C HIS A 31 2.14 5.69 -11.86
N ARG A 32 2.84 4.54 -11.86
CA ARG A 32 2.70 3.53 -12.93
C ARG A 32 1.56 2.54 -12.72
N HIS A 33 1.19 2.25 -11.47
CA HIS A 33 0.18 1.24 -11.16
C HIS A 33 -0.83 1.80 -10.15
N SER A 34 -2.11 1.44 -10.35
CA SER A 34 -3.21 1.93 -9.50
C SER A 34 -3.58 0.99 -8.36
N ALA A 35 -2.98 -0.21 -8.29
CA ALA A 35 -3.31 -1.21 -7.28
C ALA A 35 -2.08 -2.06 -6.96
N PHE A 36 -1.99 -2.48 -5.71
CA PHE A 36 -0.85 -3.21 -5.16
C PHE A 36 -1.31 -4.29 -4.19
N VAL A 37 -0.57 -5.39 -4.13
CA VAL A 37 -0.68 -6.39 -3.07
C VAL A 37 0.41 -6.11 -2.04
N TRP A 38 0.03 -6.00 -0.77
CA TRP A 38 0.97 -5.84 0.32
C TRP A 38 1.50 -7.21 0.79
N HIS A 39 2.81 -7.41 0.67
CA HIS A 39 3.52 -8.58 1.18
C HIS A 39 4.21 -8.25 2.50
N ALA A 40 3.54 -8.54 3.61
CA ALA A 40 4.01 -8.17 4.95
C ALA A 40 5.40 -8.72 5.30
N ALA A 41 5.71 -9.96 4.92
CA ALA A 41 7.00 -10.59 5.21
C ALA A 41 8.17 -9.90 4.50
N ALA A 42 7.95 -9.46 3.26
CA ALA A 42 8.94 -8.76 2.46
C ALA A 42 8.85 -7.23 2.59
N GLN A 43 7.89 -6.73 3.39
CA GLN A 43 7.56 -5.31 3.53
C GLN A 43 7.50 -4.57 2.18
N SER A 44 6.89 -5.19 1.18
CA SER A 44 6.89 -4.70 -0.20
C SER A 44 5.50 -4.66 -0.81
N LEU A 45 5.36 -3.80 -1.81
CA LEU A 45 4.14 -3.62 -2.60
C LEU A 45 4.36 -4.20 -4.00
N GLU A 46 3.67 -5.30 -4.31
CA GLU A 46 3.69 -5.88 -5.65
C GLU A 46 2.60 -5.23 -6.52
N PRO A 47 2.95 -4.66 -7.69
CA PRO A 47 1.98 -4.01 -8.55
C PRO A 47 1.03 -5.04 -9.20
N VAL A 48 -0.27 -4.71 -9.23
CA VAL A 48 -1.27 -5.51 -9.96
C VAL A 48 -1.35 -5.04 -11.41
N ALA A 49 -0.86 -5.86 -12.34
CA ALA A 49 -0.79 -5.52 -13.76
C ALA A 49 -2.17 -5.28 -14.40
N ARG A 50 -3.19 -6.07 -14.01
CA ARG A 50 -4.56 -5.94 -14.51
C ARG A 50 -5.55 -5.99 -13.36
N VAL A 51 -6.12 -4.84 -13.02
CA VAL A 51 -7.17 -4.74 -12.00
C VAL A 51 -8.50 -5.10 -12.63
N ASN A 52 -9.22 -6.06 -12.04
CA ASN A 52 -10.58 -6.38 -12.46
C ASN A 52 -11.55 -5.35 -11.89
N ARG A 53 -11.74 -4.24 -12.61
CA ARG A 53 -12.65 -3.17 -12.21
C ARG A 53 -14.08 -3.50 -12.63
N VAL A 54 -15.01 -3.37 -11.70
CA VAL A 54 -16.45 -3.36 -11.99
C VAL A 54 -16.91 -1.91 -11.97
N GLU A 55 -17.60 -1.49 -13.02
CA GLU A 55 -18.19 -0.15 -13.08
C GLU A 55 -19.17 0.03 -11.92
N ILE A 56 -18.97 1.08 -11.11
CA ILE A 56 -19.74 1.29 -9.88
C ILE A 56 -21.25 1.46 -10.16
N ASN A 57 -21.59 1.93 -11.37
CA ASN A 57 -22.96 2.09 -11.85
C ASN A 57 -23.68 0.76 -12.12
N LEU A 58 -22.95 -0.34 -12.23
CA LEU A 58 -23.50 -1.69 -12.38
C LEU A 58 -23.98 -2.26 -11.03
N LEU A 59 -23.53 -1.71 -9.91
CA LEU A 59 -24.00 -2.08 -8.59
C LEU A 59 -25.36 -1.42 -8.34
N LYS A 60 -26.43 -2.22 -8.45
CA LYS A 60 -27.81 -1.75 -8.28
C LYS A 60 -28.35 -2.04 -6.87
N GLY A 61 -29.22 -1.16 -6.38
CA GLY A 61 -29.91 -1.35 -5.10
C GLY A 61 -29.05 -1.06 -3.86
N ILE A 62 -27.85 -0.50 -4.07
CA ILE A 62 -26.94 -0.09 -2.99
C ILE A 62 -26.57 1.41 -3.08
N ASP A 63 -27.34 2.20 -3.84
CA ASP A 63 -27.01 3.58 -4.16
C ASP A 63 -26.71 4.42 -2.90
N LEU A 64 -27.56 4.32 -1.88
CA LEU A 64 -27.33 5.01 -0.61
C LEU A 64 -26.01 4.61 0.06
N THR A 65 -25.74 3.31 0.19
CA THR A 65 -24.51 2.83 0.85
C THR A 65 -23.26 3.17 0.04
N ARG A 66 -23.35 3.07 -1.30
CA ARG A 66 -22.30 3.49 -2.22
C ARG A 66 -21.98 4.97 -2.03
N ASP A 67 -22.99 5.83 -2.03
CA ASP A 67 -22.79 7.27 -1.99
C ASP A 67 -22.20 7.70 -0.63
N ILE A 68 -22.67 7.13 0.47
CA ILE A 68 -22.09 7.34 1.81
C ILE A 68 -20.61 6.93 1.85
N LEU A 69 -20.27 5.76 1.30
CA LEU A 69 -18.89 5.27 1.30
C LEU A 69 -17.99 6.13 0.39
N LEU A 70 -18.51 6.56 -0.76
CA LEU A 70 -17.80 7.43 -1.69
C LEU A 70 -17.48 8.78 -1.04
N GLU A 71 -18.48 9.43 -0.45
CA GLU A 71 -18.29 10.71 0.23
C GLU A 71 -17.27 10.60 1.38
N ASN A 72 -17.38 9.54 2.19
CA ASN A 72 -16.44 9.28 3.28
C ASN A 72 -14.99 9.09 2.77
N THR A 73 -14.83 8.33 1.68
CA THR A 73 -13.54 8.09 1.04
C THR A 73 -12.95 9.37 0.42
N GLU A 74 -13.79 10.19 -0.21
CA GLU A 74 -13.36 11.49 -0.73
C GLU A 74 -12.88 12.43 0.37
N ARG A 75 -13.58 12.47 1.51
CA ARG A 75 -13.16 13.24 2.68
C ARG A 75 -11.80 12.78 3.17
N PHE A 76 -11.59 11.47 3.30
CA PHE A 76 -10.29 10.90 3.66
C PHE A 76 -9.19 11.32 2.69
N ALA A 77 -9.43 11.19 1.37
CA ALA A 77 -8.46 11.58 0.34
C ALA A 77 -8.11 13.07 0.35
N LYS A 78 -9.05 13.93 0.79
CA LYS A 78 -8.86 15.38 0.97
C LYS A 78 -8.25 15.76 2.33
N GLY A 79 -7.90 14.79 3.18
CA GLY A 79 -7.36 15.04 4.52
C GLY A 79 -8.38 15.54 5.54
N LEU A 80 -9.69 15.38 5.25
CA LEU A 80 -10.78 15.75 6.15
C LEU A 80 -11.10 14.58 7.10
N PRO A 81 -11.81 14.84 8.22
CA PRO A 81 -12.28 13.76 9.09
C PRO A 81 -13.09 12.72 8.30
N ALA A 82 -12.81 11.44 8.50
CA ALA A 82 -13.50 10.34 7.85
C ALA A 82 -13.68 9.18 8.84
N ASN A 83 -14.67 8.33 8.58
CA ASN A 83 -15.02 7.19 9.40
C ASN A 83 -14.41 5.89 8.85
N ASN A 84 -14.16 4.93 9.73
CA ASN A 84 -13.87 3.56 9.31
C ASN A 84 -15.14 2.90 8.77
N ALA A 85 -15.03 2.14 7.68
CA ALA A 85 -16.14 1.41 7.08
C ALA A 85 -15.89 -0.11 7.13
N LEU A 86 -16.91 -0.88 7.49
CA LEU A 86 -16.91 -2.34 7.42
C LEU A 86 -17.98 -2.82 6.44
N LEU A 87 -17.56 -3.43 5.34
CA LEU A 87 -18.44 -4.06 4.35
C LEU A 87 -18.67 -5.52 4.73
N TRP A 88 -19.92 -5.87 5.06
CA TRP A 88 -20.30 -7.21 5.50
C TRP A 88 -21.61 -7.68 4.82
N GLY A 89 -21.89 -8.99 4.85
CA GLY A 89 -23.05 -9.59 4.19
C GLY A 89 -22.75 -10.87 3.41
N ALA A 90 -23.79 -11.52 2.87
CA ALA A 90 -23.70 -12.84 2.22
C ALA A 90 -22.77 -12.87 0.99
N ARG A 91 -22.29 -14.06 0.60
CA ARG A 91 -21.47 -14.26 -0.61
C ARG A 91 -22.24 -13.77 -1.84
N GLY A 92 -21.56 -13.05 -2.73
CA GLY A 92 -22.16 -12.54 -3.97
C GLY A 92 -22.90 -11.20 -3.85
N MET A 93 -23.01 -10.60 -2.66
CA MET A 93 -23.68 -9.30 -2.45
C MET A 93 -22.83 -8.07 -2.82
N GLY A 94 -21.87 -8.21 -3.73
CA GLY A 94 -21.10 -7.05 -4.25
C GLY A 94 -20.08 -6.40 -3.30
N LYS A 95 -19.86 -6.92 -2.09
CA LYS A 95 -18.92 -6.33 -1.08
C LYS A 95 -17.47 -6.14 -1.56
N SER A 96 -16.98 -7.02 -2.43
CA SER A 96 -15.63 -6.92 -3.00
C SER A 96 -15.60 -6.15 -4.32
N SER A 97 -16.78 -5.81 -4.85
CA SER A 97 -16.95 -5.07 -6.09
C SER A 97 -17.22 -3.60 -5.85
N LEU A 98 -17.82 -3.26 -4.70
CA LEU A 98 -17.85 -1.92 -4.12
C LEU A 98 -16.48 -1.59 -3.51
#